data_AF-A0A432RQE2-F1
#
_entry.id   AF-A0A432RQE2-F1
#
_cell.length_a   1.000
_cell.length_b   1.000
_cell.length_c   1.000
_cell.angle_alpha   90.00
_cell.angle_beta   90.00
_cell.angle_gamma   90.00
#
_symmetry.space_group_name_H-M   'P 1'
#
loop_
_entity.id
_entity.type
_entity.pdbx_description
1 polymer ?
#
loop_
_entity_poly.entity_id
_entity_poly.type
_entity_poly.pdbx_seq_one_letter_code
_entity_poly.pdbx_strand_id
1 'polypeptide(L)' 'TQYENVAGKNTYHPRPEWRPLTKFEQRGERLGHGVWDLIYSKLA' A
#
# COMPACT_ATOMS: atom_id res chain seq x y z
N THR A 1 -21.86 -3.14 -1.99
CA THR A 1 -20.99 -1.98 -2.26
C THR A 1 -19.81 -2.46 -3.07
N GLN A 2 -19.63 -1.97 -4.30
CA GLN A 2 -18.52 -2.39 -5.16
C GLN A 2 -17.29 -1.50 -4.88
N TYR A 3 -16.09 -2.08 -4.99
CA TYR A 3 -14.82 -1.39 -4.79
C TYR A 3 -13.87 -1.71 -5.93
N GLU A 4 -13.01 -0.76 -6.28
CA GLU A 4 -11.97 -0.92 -7.30
C GLU A 4 -10.58 -0.65 -6.69
N ASN A 5 -9.60 -1.48 -7.04
CA ASN A 5 -8.21 -1.27 -6.64
C ASN A 5 -7.60 -0.16 -7.52
N VAL A 6 -7.11 0.89 -6.87
CA VAL A 6 -6.50 2.06 -7.54
C VAL A 6 -5.22 1.68 -8.30
N ALA A 7 -4.48 0.67 -7.84
CA ALA A 7 -3.26 0.19 -8.50
C ALA A 7 -3.53 -0.77 -9.68
N GLY A 8 -4.80 -1.14 -9.92
CA GLY A 8 -5.18 -2.17 -10.89
C GLY A 8 -5.32 -3.57 -10.30
N LYS A 9 -5.80 -4.50 -11.11
CA LYS A 9 -6.14 -5.86 -10.68
C LYS A 9 -4.88 -6.64 -10.29
N ASN A 10 -4.89 -7.24 -9.08
CA ASN A 10 -3.78 -8.03 -8.53
C ASN A 10 -2.45 -7.27 -8.42
N THR A 11 -2.49 -5.95 -8.30
CA THR A 11 -1.30 -5.09 -8.20
C THR A 11 -1.29 -4.34 -6.87
N TYR A 12 -0.08 -4.13 -6.34
CA TYR A 12 0.17 -3.32 -5.16
C TYR A 12 0.42 -1.88 -5.54
N HIS A 13 -0.08 -0.94 -4.76
CA HIS A 13 0.15 0.47 -4.99
C HIS A 13 1.60 0.83 -4.60
N PRO A 14 2.31 1.66 -5.37
CA PRO A 14 3.57 2.24 -4.89
C PRO A 14 3.30 3.08 -3.63
N ARG A 15 4.28 3.20 -2.74
CA ARG A 15 4.12 4.02 -1.53
C ARG A 15 3.71 5.45 -1.92
N PRO A 16 2.57 5.97 -1.44
CA PRO A 16 2.18 7.35 -1.70
C PRO A 16 3.04 8.34 -0.91
N GLU A 17 3.28 9.52 -1.47
CA GLU A 17 4.08 10.57 -0.83
C GLU A 17 3.48 11.09 0.48
N TRP A 18 2.15 11.11 0.59
CA TRP A 18 1.45 11.55 1.79
C TRP A 18 1.51 10.54 2.94
N ARG A 19 1.95 9.29 2.69
CA ARG A 19 2.01 8.25 3.72
C ARG A 19 3.32 8.38 4.51
N PRO A 20 3.30 8.70 5.81
CA PRO A 20 4.52 8.81 6.62
C PRO A 20 5.14 7.44 6.91
N LEU A 21 6.47 7.40 7.07
CA LEU A 21 7.21 6.17 7.35
C LEU A 21 6.98 5.72 8.80
N THR A 22 6.59 4.46 8.99
CA THR A 22 6.38 3.91 10.33
C THR A 22 7.63 3.18 10.84
N LYS A 23 7.77 3.07 12.17
CA LYS A 23 8.86 2.30 12.81
C LYS A 23 8.89 0.81 12.43
N PHE A 24 7.75 0.25 12.03
CA PHE A 24 7.66 -1.16 11.61
C PHE A 24 8.31 -1.38 10.25
N GLU A 25 8.20 -0.40 9.35
CA GLU A 25 8.79 -0.47 8.02
C GLU A 25 10.31 -0.32 8.09
N GLN A 26 10.80 0.59 8.94
CA GLN A 26 12.25 0.69 9.21
C GLN A 26 12.83 -0.61 9.78
N ARG A 27 12.09 -1.27 10.69
CA ARG A 27 12.48 -2.59 11.21
C ARG A 27 12.40 -3.67 10.14
N GLY A 28 11.36 -3.63 9.30
CA GLY A 28 11.15 -4.56 8.20
C GLY A 28 12.25 -4.48 7.16
N GLU A 29 12.60 -3.29 6.71
CA GLU A 29 13.67 -3.02 5.75
C GLU A 29 15.01 -3.56 6.25
N ARG A 30 15.33 -3.36 7.54
CA ARG A 30 16.54 -3.92 8.17
C ARG A 30 16.59 -5.46 8.14
N LEU A 31 15.44 -6.12 8.08
CA LEU A 31 15.30 -7.58 8.07
C LEU A 31 14.95 -8.13 6.67
N GLY A 32 14.92 -7.28 5.64
CA GLY A 32 14.57 -7.68 4.26
C GLY A 32 13.07 -7.92 4.02
N HIS A 33 12.19 -7.38 4.86
CA HIS A 33 10.74 -7.45 4.68
C HIS A 33 10.22 -6.27 3.83
N GLY A 34 9.42 -6.58 2.81
CA GLY A 34 8.72 -5.59 2.00
C GLY A 34 7.48 -5.04 2.69
N VAL A 35 6.99 -3.92 2.16
CA VAL A 35 5.75 -3.26 2.60
C VAL A 35 4.91 -3.01 1.36
N TRP A 36 3.64 -3.42 1.41
CA TRP A 36 2.74 -3.32 0.27
C TRP A 36 1.53 -2.46 0.64
N ASP A 37 1.32 -1.39 -0.13
CA ASP A 37 0.19 -0.49 0.03
C ASP A 37 -0.98 -0.96 -0.86
N LEU A 38 -2.19 -0.99 -0.29
CA LEU A 38 -3.44 -1.37 -0.97
C LEU A 38 -4.45 -0.23 -0.80
N ILE A 39 -4.84 0.39 -1.91
CA ILE A 39 -5.78 1.52 -1.91
C ILE A 39 -6.97 1.14 -2.77
N TYR A 40 -8.16 1.23 -2.20
CA TYR A 40 -9.42 0.94 -2.88
C TYR A 40 -10.32 2.18 -2.89
N SER A 41 -10.89 2.48 -4.05
CA SER A 41 -11.97 3.45 -4.19
C SER A 41 -13.32 2.73 -4.11
N LYS A 42 -14.30 3.37 -3.48
CA LYS A 42 -15.69 2.89 -3.51
C LYS A 42 -16.29 3.30 -4.86
N LEU A 43 -16.84 2.33 -5.57
CA LEU A 43 -17.61 2.59 -6.78
C LEU A 43 -18.97 3.18 -6.37
N ALA A 44 -19.39 4.23 -7.09
CA ALA A 44 -20.67 4.89 -6.89
C ALA A 44 -21.85 3.95 -7.18
#